data_AF-A0A661EAL9-F1
#
_entry.id   AF-A0A661EAL9-F1
#
_cell.length_a   1.000
_cell.length_b   1.000
_cell.length_c   1.000
_cell.angle_alpha   90.00
_cell.angle_beta   90.00
_cell.angle_gamma   90.00
#
_symmetry.space_group_name_H-M   'P 1'
#
loop_
_entity.id
_entity.type
_entity.pdbx_description
1 polymer ?
#
loop_
_entity_poly.entity_id
_entity_poly.type
_entity_poly.pdbx_seq_one_letter_code
_entity_poly.pdbx_strand_id
1 'polypeptide(L)'
;MGLLSEILDAVVTAASTIVNAAIEATVKIVDSATTAWEEYQKKQERDRLPEPERQKEIATDKLIEINNEIFRIRDRYLNNRMSANDKKRWHFLNNTRNELINTINNMGEVLVSKEISKQPNAFEGVVIDTNKAHIFQGQVGVSMSGKRCPVCNRNMIIQWNNNLTTANPNNFFWGCTGWYFKLPNGKQSCVKKLSVTNADLSIFARTDNDEAKTGNELLTALTLEPESTKIITGRMDGIESDQRNQKRGSKDYRCPVHGEESVLRKKQQPNPQKGLLDYYYLACPHREQGCDFVVKLKSAMQLSTFLRKETGSGIL
;
A
#
# COMPACT_ATOMS: atom_id res chain seq x y z
N MET A 1 -15.91 -1.89 -10.14
CA MET A 1 -15.22 -2.74 -9.17
C MET A 1 -14.53 -3.82 -9.97
N GLY A 2 -13.36 -4.30 -9.53
CA GLY A 2 -12.61 -5.33 -10.25
C GLY A 2 -13.05 -6.73 -9.83
N LEU A 3 -12.87 -7.70 -10.72
CA LEU A 3 -13.37 -9.07 -10.57
C LEU A 3 -12.88 -9.74 -9.27
N LEU A 4 -11.62 -9.49 -8.87
CA LEU A 4 -11.07 -10.01 -7.61
C LEU A 4 -11.64 -9.31 -6.38
N SER A 5 -11.86 -7.99 -6.44
CA SER A 5 -12.46 -7.26 -5.31
C SER A 5 -13.88 -7.70 -4.98
N GLU A 6 -14.63 -8.20 -5.98
CA GLU A 6 -15.99 -8.73 -5.81
C GLU A 6 -15.99 -10.15 -5.22
N ILE A 7 -14.92 -10.92 -5.43
CA ILE A 7 -14.82 -12.32 -5.00
C ILE A 7 -14.13 -12.45 -3.63
N LEU A 8 -13.19 -11.57 -3.29
CA LEU A 8 -12.16 -11.87 -2.31
C LEU A 8 -12.09 -10.95 -1.07
N ASP A 9 -12.85 -9.84 -1.02
CA ASP A 9 -12.73 -8.84 0.07
C ASP A 9 -11.24 -8.58 0.43
N ALA A 10 -10.37 -8.54 -0.59
CA ALA A 10 -8.92 -8.69 -0.45
C ALA A 10 -8.15 -7.38 -0.56
N VAL A 11 -7.07 -7.25 0.21
CA VAL A 11 -5.99 -6.28 -0.03
C VAL A 11 -5.16 -6.81 -1.20
N VAL A 12 -5.31 -6.20 -2.36
CA VAL A 12 -4.67 -6.61 -3.61
C VAL A 12 -3.53 -5.63 -3.91
N THR A 13 -2.30 -6.09 -3.71
CA THR A 13 -1.08 -5.34 -4.02
C THR A 13 -0.10 -6.27 -4.72
N ALA A 14 0.82 -5.74 -5.53
CA ALA A 14 1.81 -6.61 -6.15
C ALA A 14 2.77 -7.24 -5.10
N ALA A 15 2.82 -6.73 -3.86
CA ALA A 15 3.72 -7.23 -2.81
C ALA A 15 3.13 -8.36 -1.98
N SER A 16 1.83 -8.36 -1.84
CA SER A 16 1.05 -9.51 -1.40
C SER A 16 -0.39 -9.29 -1.83
N THR A 17 -1.06 -10.40 -2.09
CA THR A 17 -2.48 -10.40 -1.81
C THR A 17 -2.58 -10.68 -0.30
N ILE A 18 -3.42 -9.97 0.44
CA ILE A 18 -4.08 -10.55 1.61
C ILE A 18 -5.50 -10.74 1.17
N VAL A 19 -5.82 -11.93 0.71
CA VAL A 19 -7.22 -12.33 0.65
C VAL A 19 -7.63 -12.71 2.06
N ASN A 20 -8.72 -12.15 2.54
CA ASN A 20 -9.41 -12.64 3.73
C ASN A 20 -10.07 -13.97 3.37
N ALA A 21 -9.28 -15.04 3.30
CA ALA A 21 -9.71 -16.34 2.86
C ALA A 21 -9.31 -17.37 3.91
N ALA A 22 -10.29 -18.15 4.35
CA ALA A 22 -10.03 -19.40 5.04
C ALA A 22 -9.07 -20.25 4.19
N ILE A 23 -8.17 -20.99 4.84
CA ILE A 23 -7.19 -21.89 4.19
C ILE A 23 -7.85 -22.81 3.14
N GLU A 24 -9.12 -23.18 3.35
CA GLU A 24 -9.93 -24.00 2.43
C GLU A 24 -10.29 -23.31 1.09
N ALA A 25 -10.03 -22.01 0.93
CA ALA A 25 -10.35 -21.25 -0.27
C ALA A 25 -9.13 -21.00 -1.19
N THR A 26 -7.94 -21.48 -0.87
CA THR A 26 -6.71 -21.21 -1.66
C THR A 26 -6.87 -21.59 -3.14
N VAL A 27 -7.40 -22.78 -3.44
CA VAL A 27 -7.65 -23.21 -4.84
C VAL A 27 -8.62 -22.25 -5.53
N LYS A 28 -9.71 -21.87 -4.87
CA LYS A 28 -10.71 -20.93 -5.42
C LYS A 28 -10.11 -19.55 -5.72
N ILE A 29 -9.16 -19.09 -4.90
CA ILE A 29 -8.46 -17.82 -5.12
C ILE A 29 -7.60 -17.90 -6.38
N VAL A 30 -6.81 -18.97 -6.52
CA VAL A 30 -5.96 -19.20 -7.68
C VAL A 30 -6.81 -19.31 -8.96
N ASP A 31 -7.91 -20.05 -8.92
CA ASP A 31 -8.84 -20.20 -10.04
C ASP A 31 -9.47 -18.85 -10.43
N SER A 32 -9.91 -18.07 -9.43
CA SER A 32 -10.50 -16.75 -9.64
C SER A 32 -9.49 -15.75 -10.23
N ALA A 33 -8.25 -15.77 -9.74
CA ALA A 33 -7.17 -14.96 -10.29
C ALA A 33 -6.83 -15.35 -11.72
N THR A 34 -6.80 -16.66 -12.01
CA THR A 34 -6.55 -17.18 -13.36
C THR A 34 -7.65 -16.74 -14.31
N THR A 35 -8.92 -16.90 -13.92
CA THR A 35 -10.07 -16.46 -14.72
C THR A 35 -10.03 -14.95 -14.98
N ALA A 36 -9.79 -14.14 -13.93
CA ALA A 36 -9.69 -12.68 -14.07
C ALA A 36 -8.54 -12.27 -15.02
N TRP A 37 -7.42 -12.98 -14.99
CA TRP A 37 -6.30 -12.73 -15.89
C TRP A 37 -6.65 -13.11 -17.34
N GLU A 38 -7.24 -14.28 -17.57
CA GLU A 38 -7.67 -14.73 -18.90
C GLU A 38 -8.73 -13.81 -19.52
N GLU A 39 -9.71 -13.37 -18.73
CA GLU A 39 -10.73 -12.40 -19.17
C GLU A 39 -10.10 -11.06 -19.55
N TYR A 40 -9.12 -10.60 -18.77
CA TYR A 40 -8.37 -9.39 -19.11
C TYR A 40 -7.59 -9.57 -20.42
N GLN A 41 -6.90 -10.69 -20.63
CA GLN A 41 -6.18 -10.97 -21.88
C GLN A 41 -7.11 -10.95 -23.09
N LYS A 42 -8.26 -11.63 -23.01
CA LYS A 42 -9.28 -11.61 -24.08
C LYS A 42 -9.76 -10.19 -24.38
N LYS A 43 -10.00 -9.39 -23.34
CA LYS A 43 -10.39 -7.98 -23.49
C LYS A 43 -9.26 -7.15 -24.12
N GLN A 44 -8.03 -7.36 -23.68
CA GLN A 44 -6.85 -6.67 -24.18
C GLN A 44 -6.65 -6.91 -25.67
N GLU A 45 -6.76 -8.16 -26.13
CA GLU A 45 -6.66 -8.54 -27.54
C GLU A 45 -7.80 -7.93 -28.37
N ARG A 46 -9.04 -8.07 -27.91
CA ARG A 46 -10.24 -7.56 -28.60
C ARG A 46 -10.19 -6.03 -28.77
N ASP A 47 -9.86 -5.33 -27.70
CA ASP A 47 -9.92 -3.87 -27.64
C ASP A 47 -8.56 -3.20 -27.95
N ARG A 48 -7.53 -4.01 -28.28
CA ARG A 48 -6.14 -3.59 -28.55
C ARG A 48 -5.57 -2.67 -27.46
N LEU A 49 -5.83 -3.03 -26.19
CA LEU A 49 -5.41 -2.23 -25.05
C LEU A 49 -3.90 -2.40 -24.78
N PRO A 50 -3.21 -1.37 -24.27
CA PRO A 50 -1.83 -1.50 -23.80
C PRO A 50 -1.71 -2.54 -22.67
N GLU A 51 -0.49 -3.01 -22.41
CA GLU A 51 -0.20 -3.82 -21.22
C GLU A 51 -0.68 -3.14 -19.92
N PRO A 52 -1.16 -3.90 -18.92
CA PRO A 52 -1.71 -3.33 -17.69
C PRO A 52 -0.69 -2.48 -16.93
N GLU A 53 0.60 -2.84 -16.98
CA GLU A 53 1.68 -2.03 -16.43
C GLU A 53 1.74 -0.63 -17.07
N ARG A 54 1.62 -0.56 -18.40
CA ARG A 54 1.65 0.71 -19.15
C ARG A 54 0.40 1.55 -18.89
N GLN A 55 -0.77 0.93 -18.79
CA GLN A 55 -2.00 1.64 -18.43
C GLN A 55 -1.92 2.23 -17.01
N LYS A 56 -1.39 1.46 -16.05
CA LYS A 56 -1.17 1.92 -14.67
C LYS A 56 -0.19 3.10 -14.62
N GLU A 57 0.90 3.02 -15.38
CA GLU A 57 1.89 4.08 -15.51
C GLU A 57 1.28 5.38 -16.06
N ILE A 58 0.59 5.33 -17.21
CA ILE A 58 -0.08 6.51 -17.81
C ILE A 58 -1.08 7.14 -16.83
N ALA A 59 -1.86 6.32 -16.12
CA ALA A 59 -2.82 6.81 -15.14
C ALA A 59 -2.13 7.48 -13.94
N THR A 60 -0.96 6.97 -13.53
CA THR A 60 -0.13 7.54 -12.45
C THR A 60 0.48 8.87 -12.88
N ASP A 61 1.05 8.90 -14.08
CA ASP A 61 1.35 10.05 -14.95
C ASP A 61 0.37 11.21 -14.73
N LYS A 62 -0.85 10.92 -15.18
CA LYS A 62 -1.93 11.89 -15.20
C LYS A 62 -2.39 12.28 -13.81
N LEU A 63 -2.36 11.36 -12.85
CA LEU A 63 -2.78 11.64 -11.48
C LEU A 63 -1.90 12.71 -10.82
N ILE A 64 -0.59 12.65 -11.03
CA ILE A 64 0.36 13.65 -10.53
C ILE A 64 0.05 15.03 -11.12
N GLU A 65 -0.18 15.12 -12.43
CA GLU A 65 -0.56 16.38 -13.08
C GLU A 65 -1.85 16.98 -12.50
N ILE A 66 -2.88 16.14 -12.34
CA ILE A 66 -4.18 16.55 -11.81
C ILE A 66 -4.06 17.04 -10.37
N ASN A 67 -3.32 16.34 -9.51
CA ASN A 67 -3.11 16.77 -8.14
C ASN A 67 -2.35 18.09 -8.06
N ASN A 68 -1.29 18.26 -8.86
CA ASN A 68 -0.57 19.54 -8.95
C ASN A 68 -1.51 20.70 -9.35
N GLU A 69 -2.44 20.47 -10.29
CA GLU A 69 -3.43 21.47 -10.67
C GLU A 69 -4.44 21.76 -9.55
N ILE A 70 -4.92 20.73 -8.85
CA ILE A 70 -5.81 20.88 -7.68
C ILE A 70 -5.15 21.77 -6.61
N PHE A 71 -3.86 21.56 -6.31
CA PHE A 71 -3.14 22.39 -5.36
C PHE A 71 -3.02 23.85 -5.82
N ARG A 72 -2.73 24.10 -7.11
CA ARG A 72 -2.71 25.47 -7.66
C ARG A 72 -4.06 26.18 -7.52
N ILE A 73 -5.17 25.47 -7.70
CA ILE A 73 -6.52 26.04 -7.50
C ILE A 73 -6.78 26.29 -6.01
N ARG A 74 -6.37 25.36 -5.13
CA ARG A 74 -6.49 25.52 -3.68
C ARG A 74 -5.73 26.76 -3.19
N ASP A 75 -4.54 27.02 -3.71
CA ASP A 75 -3.77 28.22 -3.37
C ASP A 75 -4.52 29.50 -3.80
N ARG A 76 -5.17 29.50 -4.97
CA ARG A 76 -6.04 30.62 -5.38
C ARG A 76 -7.24 30.81 -4.45
N TYR A 77 -7.83 29.72 -3.96
CA TYR A 77 -8.93 29.76 -2.99
C TYR A 77 -8.50 30.40 -1.66
N LEU A 78 -7.38 29.97 -1.10
CA LEU A 78 -6.85 30.51 0.15
C LEU A 78 -6.51 32.01 0.05
N ASN A 79 -6.19 32.49 -1.15
CA ASN A 79 -5.91 33.89 -1.43
C ASN A 79 -7.14 34.71 -1.85
N ASN A 80 -8.37 34.20 -1.67
CA ASN A 80 -9.64 34.84 -2.06
C ASN A 80 -9.75 35.21 -3.57
N ARG A 81 -9.06 34.47 -4.45
CA ARG A 81 -9.01 34.73 -5.91
C ARG A 81 -9.81 33.71 -6.73
N MET A 82 -10.80 33.05 -6.13
CA MET A 82 -11.50 31.94 -6.79
C MET A 82 -12.72 32.40 -7.59
N SER A 83 -12.70 32.20 -8.90
CA SER A 83 -13.83 32.46 -9.80
C SER A 83 -14.85 31.31 -9.81
N ALA A 84 -16.02 31.52 -10.42
CA ALA A 84 -16.99 30.45 -10.67
C ALA A 84 -16.41 29.35 -11.59
N ASN A 85 -15.53 29.72 -12.52
CA ASN A 85 -14.83 28.78 -13.39
C ASN A 85 -13.83 27.93 -12.61
N ASP A 86 -13.13 28.50 -11.62
CA ASP A 86 -12.24 27.74 -10.74
C ASP A 86 -13.00 26.68 -9.94
N LYS A 87 -14.21 26.99 -9.44
CA LYS A 87 -15.06 26.00 -8.76
C LYS A 87 -15.41 24.84 -9.69
N LYS A 88 -15.88 25.13 -10.91
CA LYS A 88 -16.21 24.09 -11.91
C LYS A 88 -14.98 23.24 -12.24
N ARG A 89 -13.83 23.87 -12.47
CA ARG A 89 -12.57 23.18 -12.75
C ARG A 89 -12.13 22.31 -11.58
N TRP A 90 -12.25 22.81 -10.34
CA TRP A 90 -11.93 22.05 -9.14
C TRP A 90 -12.78 20.79 -9.03
N HIS A 91 -14.10 20.88 -9.24
CA HIS A 91 -14.97 19.71 -9.24
C HIS A 91 -14.59 18.70 -10.33
N PHE A 92 -14.34 19.17 -11.55
CA PHE A 92 -13.87 18.33 -12.65
C PHE A 92 -12.58 17.57 -12.29
N LEU A 93 -11.56 18.29 -11.81
CA LEU A 93 -10.28 17.68 -11.43
C LEU A 93 -10.41 16.64 -10.32
N ASN A 94 -11.26 16.89 -9.31
CA ASN A 94 -11.50 15.92 -8.24
C ASN A 94 -12.19 14.65 -8.77
N ASN A 95 -13.11 14.78 -9.72
CA ASN A 95 -13.75 13.62 -10.36
C ASN A 95 -12.73 12.83 -11.19
N THR A 96 -11.95 13.51 -12.04
CA THR A 96 -10.88 12.89 -12.83
C THR A 96 -9.85 12.20 -11.93
N ARG A 97 -9.48 12.81 -10.80
CA ARG A 97 -8.60 12.19 -9.81
C ARG A 97 -9.14 10.86 -9.32
N ASN A 98 -10.42 10.81 -8.94
CA ASN A 98 -11.05 9.59 -8.44
C ASN A 98 -11.12 8.50 -9.54
N GLU A 99 -11.40 8.89 -10.78
CA GLU A 99 -11.37 7.98 -11.93
C GLU A 99 -9.98 7.38 -12.16
N LEU A 100 -8.94 8.21 -12.15
CA LEU A 100 -7.54 7.77 -12.29
C LEU A 100 -7.13 6.83 -11.14
N ILE A 101 -7.50 7.15 -9.90
CA ILE A 101 -7.26 6.27 -8.75
C ILE A 101 -7.92 4.91 -8.97
N ASN A 102 -9.16 4.88 -9.45
CA ASN A 102 -9.87 3.64 -9.74
C ASN A 102 -9.18 2.85 -10.88
N THR A 103 -8.72 3.52 -11.93
CA THR A 103 -7.94 2.88 -13.00
C THR A 103 -6.67 2.24 -12.47
N ILE A 104 -5.90 2.96 -11.65
CA ILE A 104 -4.66 2.44 -11.03
C ILE A 104 -4.97 1.24 -10.13
N ASN A 105 -6.07 1.28 -9.36
CA ASN A 105 -6.51 0.16 -8.51
C ASN A 105 -6.86 -1.07 -9.37
N ASN A 106 -7.68 -0.89 -10.40
CA ASN A 106 -8.11 -1.98 -11.27
C ASN A 106 -6.93 -2.63 -12.00
N MET A 107 -5.99 -1.82 -12.52
CA MET A 107 -4.77 -2.37 -13.14
C MET A 107 -3.87 -3.04 -12.11
N GLY A 108 -3.81 -2.53 -10.88
CA GLY A 108 -3.17 -3.22 -9.76
C GLY A 108 -3.75 -4.61 -9.51
N GLU A 109 -5.08 -4.75 -9.53
CA GLU A 109 -5.75 -6.05 -9.39
C GLU A 109 -5.41 -7.01 -10.53
N VAL A 110 -5.44 -6.54 -11.77
CA VAL A 110 -5.05 -7.35 -12.95
C VAL A 110 -3.61 -7.85 -12.84
N LEU A 111 -2.68 -7.01 -12.40
CA LEU A 111 -1.27 -7.39 -12.24
C LEU A 111 -1.09 -8.46 -11.17
N VAL A 112 -1.87 -8.40 -10.09
CA VAL A 112 -1.86 -9.45 -9.06
C VAL A 112 -2.49 -10.74 -9.57
N SER A 113 -3.60 -10.66 -10.31
CA SER A 113 -4.18 -11.83 -10.99
C SER A 113 -3.16 -12.53 -11.89
N LYS A 114 -2.43 -11.75 -12.69
CA LYS A 114 -1.33 -12.22 -13.56
C LYS A 114 -0.23 -12.91 -12.75
N GLU A 115 0.14 -12.37 -11.60
CA GLU A 115 1.17 -12.96 -10.73
C GLU A 115 0.73 -14.30 -10.13
N ILE A 116 -0.47 -14.34 -9.52
CA ILE A 116 -1.04 -15.58 -8.94
C ILE A 116 -1.21 -16.65 -10.02
N SER A 117 -1.72 -16.28 -11.20
CA SER A 117 -1.92 -17.20 -12.32
C SER A 117 -0.60 -17.80 -12.83
N LYS A 118 0.47 -16.99 -12.89
CA LYS A 118 1.79 -17.45 -13.35
C LYS A 118 2.59 -18.23 -12.31
N GLN A 119 2.40 -17.92 -11.03
CA GLN A 119 3.17 -18.49 -9.92
C GLN A 119 2.25 -18.94 -8.77
N PRO A 120 1.30 -19.86 -9.00
CA PRO A 120 0.31 -20.22 -7.98
C PRO A 120 0.96 -20.81 -6.72
N ASN A 121 2.03 -21.59 -6.89
CA ASN A 121 2.77 -22.21 -5.80
C ASN A 121 3.62 -21.22 -4.96
N ALA A 122 3.73 -19.95 -5.38
CA ALA A 122 4.39 -18.93 -4.58
C ALA A 122 3.50 -18.41 -3.44
N PHE A 123 2.20 -18.73 -3.48
CA PHE A 123 1.20 -18.26 -2.54
C PHE A 123 0.56 -19.42 -1.78
N GLU A 124 0.26 -19.19 -0.50
CA GLU A 124 -0.43 -20.17 0.34
C GLU A 124 -1.42 -19.51 1.29
N GLY A 125 -2.39 -20.29 1.76
CA GLY A 125 -3.25 -19.91 2.88
C GLY A 125 -2.47 -20.02 4.20
N VAL A 126 -2.40 -18.90 4.94
CA VAL A 126 -1.67 -18.78 6.20
C VAL A 126 -2.62 -18.29 7.28
N VAL A 127 -2.66 -19.00 8.41
CA VAL A 127 -3.22 -18.47 9.66
C VAL A 127 -2.12 -17.73 10.41
N ILE A 128 -2.39 -16.46 10.71
CA ILE A 128 -1.47 -15.55 11.38
C ILE A 128 -1.55 -15.77 12.89
N ASP A 129 -0.51 -16.43 13.41
CA ASP A 129 -0.21 -16.54 14.83
C ASP A 129 0.90 -15.55 15.23
N THR A 130 1.38 -15.65 16.47
CA THR A 130 2.50 -14.83 16.98
C THR A 130 3.79 -15.00 16.17
N ASN A 131 4.09 -16.23 15.72
CA ASN A 131 5.32 -16.54 14.99
C ASN A 131 5.28 -16.02 13.55
N LYS A 132 4.09 -15.95 12.93
CA LYS A 132 3.86 -15.45 11.57
C LYS A 132 3.31 -14.01 11.51
N ALA A 133 3.19 -13.33 12.65
CA ALA A 133 2.62 -11.98 12.70
C ALA A 133 3.37 -10.97 11.83
N HIS A 134 4.66 -11.19 11.57
CA HIS A 134 5.46 -10.34 10.67
C HIS A 134 4.93 -10.34 9.24
N ILE A 135 4.36 -11.44 8.73
CA ILE A 135 3.73 -11.47 7.40
C ILE A 135 2.63 -10.41 7.31
N PHE A 136 1.82 -10.27 8.37
CA PHE A 136 0.78 -9.25 8.47
C PHE A 136 1.36 -7.84 8.67
N GLN A 137 2.47 -7.71 9.42
CA GLN A 137 3.20 -6.44 9.56
C GLN A 137 3.68 -5.90 8.20
N GLY A 138 4.19 -6.79 7.33
CA GLY A 138 4.68 -6.44 5.99
C GLY A 138 3.66 -5.72 5.11
N GLN A 139 2.36 -5.93 5.37
CA GLN A 139 1.28 -5.36 4.58
C GLN A 139 0.78 -4.01 5.09
N VAL A 140 1.31 -3.55 6.22
CA VAL A 140 0.91 -2.26 6.77
C VAL A 140 1.40 -1.11 5.91
N GLY A 141 0.42 -0.38 5.38
CA GLY A 141 0.63 0.81 4.55
C GLY A 141 0.76 0.53 3.06
N VAL A 142 0.75 -0.74 2.64
CA VAL A 142 0.65 -1.12 1.23
C VAL A 142 -0.79 -0.84 0.75
N SER A 143 -0.93 -0.54 -0.54
CA SER A 143 -2.16 -0.11 -1.21
C SER A 143 -3.39 -0.94 -0.83
N MET A 144 -4.51 -0.25 -0.70
CA MET A 144 -5.67 -0.76 0.02
C MET A 144 -6.77 -1.23 -0.91
N SER A 145 -7.01 -2.53 -0.90
CA SER A 145 -8.32 -3.08 -1.22
C SER A 145 -8.74 -4.00 -0.06
N GLY A 146 -10.00 -4.41 0.00
CA GLY A 146 -10.43 -5.46 0.91
C GLY A 146 -11.36 -5.00 2.03
N LYS A 147 -10.87 -4.26 3.05
CA LYS A 147 -11.74 -3.88 4.18
C LYS A 147 -12.33 -2.47 4.06
N ARG A 148 -13.65 -2.38 4.09
CA ARG A 148 -14.41 -1.11 4.06
C ARG A 148 -14.87 -0.70 5.46
N CYS A 149 -14.78 0.60 5.73
CA CYS A 149 -15.26 1.19 6.97
C CYS A 149 -16.80 1.19 6.99
N PRO A 150 -17.45 0.59 8.00
CA PRO A 150 -18.91 0.48 8.05
C PRO A 150 -19.63 1.82 8.23
N VAL A 151 -18.90 2.88 8.58
CA VAL A 151 -19.47 4.22 8.85
C VAL A 151 -19.45 5.11 7.61
N CYS A 152 -18.37 5.08 6.83
CA CYS A 152 -18.16 6.03 5.72
C CYS A 152 -17.81 5.35 4.40
N ASN A 153 -17.82 4.02 4.38
CA ASN A 153 -17.47 3.19 3.24
C ASN A 153 -16.12 3.59 2.62
N ARG A 154 -15.14 4.02 3.41
CA ARG A 154 -13.76 4.22 2.94
C ARG A 154 -12.93 2.98 3.22
N ASN A 155 -11.88 2.78 2.44
CA ASN A 155 -10.93 1.71 2.70
C ASN A 155 -10.33 1.85 4.12
N MET A 156 -10.01 0.72 4.74
CA MET A 156 -9.31 0.65 6.02
C MET A 156 -7.90 0.07 5.82
N ILE A 157 -6.95 0.56 6.60
CA ILE A 157 -5.57 0.06 6.64
C ILE A 157 -5.34 -0.71 7.92
N ILE A 158 -4.57 -1.79 7.85
CA ILE A 158 -4.03 -2.45 9.04
C ILE A 158 -3.01 -1.49 9.67
N GLN A 159 -3.06 -1.35 10.98
CA GLN A 159 -2.11 -0.58 11.78
C GLN A 159 -1.88 -1.28 13.12
N TRP A 160 -0.77 -0.94 13.78
CA TRP A 160 -0.52 -1.27 15.18
C TRP A 160 0.17 -0.10 15.89
N ASN A 161 0.26 -0.15 17.21
CA ASN A 161 0.88 0.89 18.03
C ASN A 161 2.33 1.17 17.58
N ASN A 162 2.69 2.45 17.42
CA ASN A 162 4.04 2.87 17.02
C ASN A 162 5.13 2.55 18.03
N ASN A 163 4.78 2.23 19.27
CA ASN A 163 5.74 1.91 20.33
C ASN A 163 6.19 0.44 20.31
N LEU A 164 5.52 -0.43 19.56
CA LEU A 164 5.87 -1.84 19.45
C LEU A 164 6.78 -2.06 18.23
N THR A 165 7.94 -2.67 18.47
CA THR A 165 8.87 -3.17 17.43
C THR A 165 8.38 -4.48 16.83
N THR A 166 7.85 -5.35 17.69
CA THR A 166 7.23 -6.63 17.31
C THR A 166 5.76 -6.58 17.70
N ALA A 167 4.87 -6.80 16.74
CA ALA A 167 3.42 -6.84 16.95
C ALA A 167 2.92 -8.28 16.86
N ASN A 168 2.08 -8.67 17.82
CA ASN A 168 1.31 -9.91 17.82
C ASN A 168 -0.07 -9.67 17.21
N PRO A 169 -0.83 -10.73 16.85
CA PRO A 169 -2.15 -10.60 16.23
C PRO A 169 -3.11 -9.63 16.98
N ASN A 170 -3.11 -9.68 18.30
CA ASN A 170 -3.96 -8.84 19.16
C ASN A 170 -3.56 -7.35 19.20
N ASN A 171 -2.40 -6.98 18.63
CA ASN A 171 -1.95 -5.59 18.58
C ASN A 171 -2.42 -4.84 17.34
N PHE A 172 -2.92 -5.56 16.33
CA PHE A 172 -3.39 -4.96 15.09
C PHE A 172 -4.82 -4.42 15.22
N PHE A 173 -5.09 -3.38 14.45
CA PHE A 173 -6.43 -2.86 14.25
C PHE A 173 -6.56 -2.33 12.82
N TRP A 174 -7.78 -2.32 12.31
CA TRP A 174 -8.12 -1.65 11.08
C TRP A 174 -8.41 -0.17 11.37
N GLY A 175 -7.66 0.74 10.76
CA GLY A 175 -7.86 2.19 10.83
C GLY A 175 -8.54 2.72 9.56
N CYS A 176 -9.61 3.49 9.70
CA CYS A 176 -10.26 4.12 8.55
C CYS A 176 -9.36 5.20 7.91
N THR A 177 -9.19 5.16 6.58
CA THR A 177 -8.46 6.21 5.85
C THR A 177 -9.09 7.57 5.91
N GLY A 178 -10.38 7.67 6.27
CA GLY A 178 -11.03 8.94 6.55
C GLY A 178 -10.30 9.78 7.61
N TRP A 179 -9.39 9.16 8.39
CA TRP A 179 -8.52 9.87 9.32
C TRP A 179 -7.59 10.88 8.61
N TYR A 180 -7.13 10.58 7.38
CA TYR A 180 -6.25 11.45 6.61
C TYR A 180 -6.99 12.54 5.83
N PHE A 181 -8.32 12.45 5.73
CA PHE A 181 -9.14 13.47 5.10
C PHE A 181 -9.59 14.47 6.16
N LYS A 182 -9.15 15.73 6.03
CA LYS A 182 -9.56 16.82 6.92
C LYS A 182 -10.82 17.50 6.38
N LEU A 183 -11.80 17.71 7.26
CA LEU A 183 -12.96 18.56 7.01
C LEU A 183 -12.55 20.04 7.08
N PRO A 184 -13.37 20.98 6.56
CA PRO A 184 -13.07 22.42 6.62
C PRO A 184 -12.80 22.97 8.03
N ASN A 185 -13.36 22.31 9.07
CA ASN A 185 -13.14 22.65 10.48
C ASN A 185 -11.87 22.01 11.09
N GLY A 186 -11.00 21.41 10.27
CA GLY A 186 -9.76 20.76 10.69
C GLY A 186 -9.91 19.36 11.31
N LYS A 187 -11.15 18.90 11.58
CA LYS A 187 -11.39 17.55 12.12
C LYS A 187 -11.21 16.48 11.05
N GLN A 188 -10.83 15.28 11.46
CA GLN A 188 -10.81 14.11 10.59
C GLN A 188 -12.22 13.76 10.11
N SER A 189 -12.35 13.35 8.85
CA SER A 189 -13.63 12.94 8.27
C SER A 189 -14.19 11.65 8.89
N CYS A 190 -13.31 10.76 9.35
CA CYS A 190 -13.68 9.56 10.10
C CYS A 190 -12.51 9.07 10.96
N VAL A 191 -12.78 8.71 12.22
CA VAL A 191 -11.77 8.18 13.16
C VAL A 191 -12.02 6.72 13.54
N LYS A 192 -12.93 6.03 12.83
CA LYS A 192 -13.33 4.66 13.16
C LYS A 192 -12.14 3.71 13.08
N LYS A 193 -12.01 2.91 14.15
CA LYS A 193 -11.13 1.74 14.22
C LYS A 193 -11.98 0.49 14.40
N LEU A 194 -11.52 -0.64 13.87
CA LEU A 194 -12.09 -1.96 14.12
C LEU A 194 -11.00 -2.89 14.63
N SER A 195 -11.34 -3.77 15.56
CA SER A 195 -10.44 -4.86 15.97
C SER A 195 -10.24 -5.82 14.80
N VAL A 196 -9.07 -6.46 14.76
CA VAL A 196 -8.81 -7.59 13.87
C VAL A 196 -9.55 -8.81 14.42
N THR A 197 -10.24 -9.53 13.54
CA THR A 197 -10.98 -10.76 13.86
C THR A 197 -10.17 -11.99 13.47
N ASN A 198 -10.56 -13.18 13.93
CA ASN A 198 -9.88 -14.43 13.51
C ASN A 198 -9.97 -14.67 12.00
N ALA A 199 -11.06 -14.23 11.36
CA ALA A 199 -11.18 -14.28 9.90
C ALA A 199 -10.09 -13.43 9.25
N ASP A 200 -9.89 -12.20 9.73
CA ASP A 200 -8.85 -11.29 9.21
C ASP A 200 -7.41 -11.83 9.37
N LEU A 201 -7.19 -12.82 10.24
CA LEU A 201 -5.91 -13.49 10.46
C LEU A 201 -5.71 -14.70 9.54
N SER A 202 -6.72 -15.11 8.77
CA SER A 202 -6.59 -16.12 7.72
C SER A 202 -6.34 -15.41 6.39
N ILE A 203 -5.10 -15.44 5.93
CA ILE A 203 -4.66 -14.68 4.76
C ILE A 203 -4.14 -15.59 3.66
N PHE A 204 -4.40 -15.25 2.40
CA PHE A 204 -3.67 -15.84 1.26
C PHE A 204 -2.53 -14.92 0.88
N ALA A 205 -1.27 -15.31 1.12
CA ALA A 205 -0.10 -14.47 0.94
C ALA A 205 1.04 -15.19 0.22
N ARG A 206 1.99 -14.41 -0.33
CA ARG A 206 3.21 -14.94 -0.93
C ARG A 206 4.20 -15.37 0.17
N THR A 207 4.59 -16.64 0.21
CA THR A 207 5.43 -17.21 1.29
C THR A 207 6.66 -17.98 0.80
N ASP A 208 6.92 -17.93 -0.51
CA ASP A 208 8.08 -18.58 -1.13
C ASP A 208 9.45 -18.01 -0.71
N ASN A 209 9.46 -16.86 -0.02
CA ASN A 209 10.65 -16.17 0.45
C ASN A 209 11.10 -16.59 1.86
N ASP A 210 12.39 -16.41 2.13
CA ASP A 210 13.01 -16.85 3.39
C ASP A 210 12.55 -16.01 4.58
N GLU A 211 12.18 -14.75 4.38
CA GLU A 211 11.62 -13.92 5.45
C GLU A 211 10.25 -14.41 5.92
N ALA A 212 9.40 -14.89 5.01
CA ALA A 212 8.10 -15.45 5.35
C ALA A 212 8.23 -16.79 6.11
N LYS A 213 9.27 -17.57 5.80
CA LYS A 213 9.59 -18.84 6.48
C LYS A 213 10.26 -18.63 7.84
N THR A 214 10.93 -17.49 8.03
CA THR A 214 11.57 -17.11 9.29
C THR A 214 10.52 -16.64 10.30
N GLY A 215 10.68 -17.01 11.58
CA GLY A 215 9.81 -16.52 12.65
C GLY A 215 9.97 -15.02 12.92
N ASN A 216 8.89 -14.35 13.35
CA ASN A 216 8.82 -12.91 13.61
C ASN A 216 9.95 -12.37 14.50
N GLU A 217 10.23 -13.04 15.62
CA GLU A 217 11.29 -12.65 16.56
C GLU A 217 12.69 -12.81 15.95
N LEU A 218 12.95 -13.96 15.33
CA LEU A 218 14.24 -14.24 14.69
C LEU A 218 14.52 -13.28 13.52
N LEU A 219 13.51 -13.02 12.68
CA LEU A 219 13.64 -12.07 11.57
C LEU A 219 13.97 -10.65 12.09
N THR A 220 13.33 -10.25 13.20
CA THR A 220 13.60 -8.98 13.85
C THR A 220 15.03 -8.92 14.39
N ALA A 221 15.50 -9.97 15.06
CA ALA A 221 16.85 -10.06 15.59
C ALA A 221 17.89 -9.96 14.45
N LEU A 222 17.76 -10.76 13.39
CA LEU A 222 18.66 -10.76 12.23
C LEU A 222 18.71 -9.39 11.54
N THR A 223 17.59 -8.67 11.48
CA THR A 223 17.52 -7.31 10.91
C THR A 223 18.31 -6.29 11.73
N LEU A 224 18.33 -6.46 13.06
CA LEU A 224 18.94 -5.51 14.00
C LEU A 224 20.41 -5.81 14.30
N GLU A 225 20.96 -6.92 13.78
CA GLU A 225 22.39 -7.18 13.84
C GLU A 225 23.20 -6.04 13.19
N PRO A 226 24.38 -5.67 13.71
CA PRO A 226 25.13 -4.49 13.24
C PRO A 226 25.46 -4.54 11.74
N GLU A 227 25.93 -5.68 11.23
CA GLU A 227 26.28 -5.83 9.81
C GLU A 227 25.04 -5.81 8.91
N SER A 228 23.98 -6.53 9.30
CA SER A 228 22.68 -6.47 8.61
C SER A 228 22.15 -5.03 8.54
N THR A 229 22.20 -4.32 9.66
CA THR A 229 21.76 -2.93 9.76
C THR A 229 22.52 -2.03 8.78
N LYS A 230 23.84 -2.20 8.69
CA LYS A 230 24.70 -1.43 7.78
C LYS A 230 24.34 -1.70 6.32
N ILE A 231 24.17 -2.97 5.94
CA ILE A 231 23.81 -3.38 4.57
C ILE A 231 22.43 -2.84 4.20
N ILE A 232 21.43 -3.04 5.06
CA ILE A 232 20.06 -2.58 4.81
C ILE A 232 20.00 -1.05 4.71
N THR A 233 20.69 -0.33 5.60
CA THR A 233 20.77 1.13 5.56
C THR A 233 21.35 1.62 4.23
N GLY A 234 22.44 1.02 3.75
CA GLY A 234 23.05 1.39 2.47
C GLY A 234 22.10 1.20 1.28
N ARG A 235 21.35 0.09 1.26
CA ARG A 235 20.34 -0.17 0.22
C ARG A 235 19.18 0.81 0.28
N MET A 236 18.66 1.08 1.48
CA MET A 236 17.56 2.03 1.69
C MET A 236 17.95 3.46 1.32
N ASP A 237 19.17 3.89 1.66
CA ASP A 237 19.70 5.20 1.28
C ASP A 237 19.88 5.31 -0.25
N GLY A 238 20.32 4.24 -0.91
CA GLY A 238 20.39 4.17 -2.37
C GLY A 238 19.02 4.37 -3.02
N ILE A 239 18.00 3.66 -2.55
CA ILE A 239 16.61 3.79 -3.04
C ILE A 239 16.09 5.22 -2.81
N GLU A 240 16.33 5.79 -1.63
CA GLU A 240 15.88 7.15 -1.30
C GLU A 240 16.49 8.19 -2.26
N SER A 241 17.79 8.05 -2.54
CA SER A 241 18.51 8.87 -3.51
C SER A 241 17.95 8.69 -4.93
N ASP A 242 17.72 7.46 -5.37
CA ASP A 242 17.20 7.16 -6.71
C ASP A 242 15.78 7.71 -6.91
N GLN A 243 14.90 7.54 -5.93
CA GLN A 243 13.55 8.11 -5.96
C GLN A 243 13.56 9.62 -6.07
N ARG A 244 14.45 10.28 -5.32
CA ARG A 244 14.62 11.73 -5.38
C ARG A 244 15.11 12.18 -6.75
N ASN A 245 16.09 11.50 -7.33
CA ASN A 245 16.65 11.83 -8.65
C ASN A 245 15.63 11.63 -9.77
N GLN A 246 14.85 10.54 -9.70
CA GLN A 246 13.85 10.18 -10.70
C GLN A 246 12.49 10.86 -10.47
N LYS A 247 12.31 11.58 -9.35
CA LYS A 247 11.05 12.21 -8.93
C LYS A 247 9.87 11.23 -8.92
N ARG A 248 10.11 10.01 -8.45
CA ARG A 248 9.11 8.95 -8.34
C ARG A 248 8.87 8.53 -6.89
N GLY A 249 7.74 7.89 -6.63
CA GLY A 249 7.47 7.24 -5.35
C GLY A 249 7.82 5.75 -5.37
N SER A 250 7.43 5.09 -4.29
CA SER A 250 7.44 3.63 -4.18
C SER A 250 6.16 3.00 -4.69
N LYS A 251 6.34 2.05 -5.59
CA LYS A 251 5.26 1.23 -6.12
C LYS A 251 4.53 0.55 -4.97
N ASP A 252 3.20 0.46 -5.11
CA ASP A 252 2.26 -0.13 -4.15
C ASP A 252 2.03 0.64 -2.84
N TYR A 253 2.82 1.66 -2.49
CA TYR A 253 2.54 2.50 -1.32
C TYR A 253 1.89 3.81 -1.74
N ARG A 254 0.57 3.92 -1.68
CA ARG A 254 -0.15 5.12 -2.17
C ARG A 254 -0.82 5.90 -1.05
N CYS A 255 -0.79 7.22 -1.16
CA CYS A 255 -1.51 8.10 -0.26
C CYS A 255 -3.02 7.92 -0.45
N PRO A 256 -3.80 7.62 0.60
CA PRO A 256 -5.24 7.41 0.47
C PRO A 256 -6.02 8.68 0.13
N VAL A 257 -5.40 9.86 0.31
CA VAL A 257 -6.01 11.17 0.00
C VAL A 257 -5.79 11.55 -1.46
N HIS A 258 -4.57 11.40 -1.95
CA HIS A 258 -4.15 11.89 -3.27
C HIS A 258 -4.03 10.78 -4.32
N GLY A 259 -3.92 9.52 -3.88
CA GLY A 259 -3.71 8.35 -4.74
C GLY A 259 -2.29 8.20 -5.29
N GLU A 260 -1.42 9.19 -5.08
CA GLU A 260 -0.02 9.17 -5.53
C GLU A 260 0.85 8.23 -4.70
N GLU A 261 1.87 7.68 -5.34
CA GLU A 261 2.91 6.88 -4.71
C GLU A 261 3.66 7.69 -3.65
N SER A 262 3.90 7.05 -2.51
CA SER A 262 4.56 7.65 -1.36
C SER A 262 6.06 7.57 -1.55
N VAL A 263 6.77 8.62 -1.14
CA VAL A 263 8.21 8.74 -1.32
C VAL A 263 8.93 8.29 -0.05
N LEU A 264 9.98 7.50 -0.22
CA LEU A 264 10.84 7.06 0.88
C LEU A 264 11.59 8.26 1.45
N ARG A 265 11.64 8.34 2.77
CA ARG A 265 12.37 9.38 3.49
C ARG A 265 13.11 8.78 4.68
N LYS A 266 14.30 9.29 4.92
CA LYS A 266 15.08 9.01 6.13
C LYS A 266 14.74 10.01 7.23
N LYS A 267 14.60 9.51 8.46
CA LYS A 267 14.39 10.32 9.65
C LYS A 267 15.72 10.92 10.10
N GLN A 268 15.74 12.23 10.33
CA GLN A 268 16.95 12.95 10.77
C GLN A 268 17.38 12.54 12.19
N GLN A 269 16.41 12.27 13.07
CA GLN A 269 16.65 11.88 14.47
C GLN A 269 15.87 10.60 14.79
N PRO A 270 16.40 9.43 14.39
CA PRO A 270 15.79 8.16 14.74
C PRO A 270 15.89 7.87 16.24
N ASN A 271 14.94 7.10 16.77
CA ASN A 271 15.00 6.63 18.14
C ASN A 271 16.12 5.56 18.24
N PRO A 272 17.19 5.81 19.01
CA PRO A 272 18.31 4.87 19.12
C PRO A 272 17.90 3.50 19.67
N GLN A 273 16.85 3.43 20.50
CA GLN A 273 16.36 2.16 21.04
C GLN A 273 15.65 1.28 20.01
N LYS A 274 15.16 1.86 18.91
CA LYS A 274 14.49 1.12 17.83
C LYS A 274 15.43 0.82 16.66
N GLY A 275 16.61 1.43 16.64
CA GLY A 275 17.60 1.29 15.58
C GLY A 275 16.99 1.50 14.19
N LEU A 276 17.34 0.61 13.26
CA LEU A 276 16.90 0.62 11.87
C LEU A 276 15.37 0.71 11.70
N LEU A 277 14.59 0.15 12.62
CA LEU A 277 13.12 0.12 12.58
C LEU A 277 12.46 1.48 12.89
N ASP A 278 13.22 2.55 13.07
CA ASP A 278 12.71 3.93 13.14
C ASP A 278 13.45 4.89 12.18
N TYR A 279 14.26 4.36 11.25
CA TYR A 279 15.04 5.17 10.32
C TYR A 279 14.21 5.66 9.14
N TYR A 280 13.32 4.82 8.61
CA TYR A 280 12.67 5.08 7.32
C TYR A 280 11.16 5.17 7.44
N TYR A 281 10.58 6.04 6.61
CA TYR A 281 9.14 6.17 6.46
C TYR A 281 8.81 6.57 5.03
N LEU A 282 7.59 6.23 4.62
CA LEU A 282 7.00 6.65 3.37
C LEU A 282 6.04 7.79 3.65
N ALA A 283 6.12 8.85 2.86
CA ALA A 283 5.25 10.01 3.00
C ALA A 283 4.61 10.39 1.68
N CYS A 284 3.41 10.97 1.74
CA CYS A 284 2.82 11.59 0.56
C CYS A 284 3.79 12.62 -0.04
N PRO A 285 3.92 12.69 -1.38
CA PRO A 285 4.69 13.75 -2.04
C PRO A 285 4.24 15.15 -1.60
N HIS A 286 2.94 15.30 -1.30
CA HIS A 286 2.32 16.57 -0.91
C HIS A 286 2.33 16.86 0.60
N ARG A 287 3.30 16.30 1.34
CA ARG A 287 3.38 16.49 2.80
C ARG A 287 3.57 17.96 3.19
N GLU A 288 4.41 18.68 2.45
CA GLU A 288 4.69 20.10 2.70
C GLU A 288 3.49 21.01 2.37
N GLN A 289 2.55 20.50 1.57
CA GLN A 289 1.29 21.14 1.19
C GLN A 289 0.12 20.74 2.13
N GLY A 290 0.44 20.09 3.26
CA GLY A 290 -0.49 19.79 4.36
C GLY A 290 -1.07 18.37 4.37
N CYS A 291 -0.51 17.42 3.62
CA CYS A 291 -0.91 16.02 3.69
C CYS A 291 -0.21 15.27 4.83
N ASP A 292 -0.97 14.85 5.84
CA ASP A 292 -0.42 14.15 7.03
C ASP A 292 -0.15 12.65 6.83
N PHE A 293 -0.37 12.10 5.62
CA PHE A 293 -0.20 10.66 5.39
C PHE A 293 1.26 10.23 5.43
N VAL A 294 1.56 9.35 6.39
CA VAL A 294 2.87 8.72 6.61
C VAL A 294 2.68 7.25 6.98
N VAL A 295 3.53 6.39 6.42
CA VAL A 295 3.69 4.97 6.80
C VAL A 295 5.11 4.78 7.32
N LYS A 296 5.25 4.36 8.58
CA LYS A 296 6.57 3.99 9.12
C LYS A 296 6.95 2.58 8.67
N LEU A 297 8.19 2.39 8.25
CA LEU A 297 8.76 1.07 8.00
C LEU A 297 9.38 0.57 9.31
N LYS A 298 8.52 0.05 10.19
CA LYS A 298 8.83 -0.18 11.62
C LYS A 298 8.86 -1.65 12.02
N SER A 299 9.04 -2.54 11.05
CA SER A 299 9.24 -3.97 11.26
C SER A 299 10.18 -4.53 10.20
N ALA A 300 10.84 -5.64 10.51
CA ALA A 300 11.72 -6.33 9.59
C ALA A 300 11.01 -6.73 8.28
N MET A 301 9.79 -7.26 8.38
CA MET A 301 9.03 -7.68 7.19
C MET A 301 8.55 -6.50 6.34
N GLN A 302 8.24 -5.33 6.93
CA GLN A 302 7.97 -4.12 6.12
C GLN A 302 9.19 -3.69 5.32
N LEU A 303 10.38 -3.70 5.94
CA LEU A 303 11.64 -3.39 5.25
C LEU A 303 11.92 -4.41 4.15
N SER A 304 11.76 -5.71 4.43
CA SER A 304 11.91 -6.78 3.44
C SER A 304 10.96 -6.61 2.25
N THR A 305 9.68 -6.41 2.53
CA THR A 305 8.63 -6.24 1.51
C THR A 305 8.93 -5.03 0.63
N PHE A 306 9.34 -3.93 1.25
CA PHE A 306 9.76 -2.71 0.56
C PHE A 306 10.99 -2.93 -0.33
N LEU A 307 12.07 -3.48 0.23
CA LEU A 307 13.31 -3.75 -0.50
C LEU A 307 13.09 -4.70 -1.66
N ARG A 308 12.35 -5.79 -1.45
CA ARG A 308 12.03 -6.77 -2.49
C ARG A 308 11.32 -6.11 -3.67
N LYS A 309 10.49 -5.09 -3.41
CA LYS A 309 9.81 -4.34 -4.47
C LYS A 309 10.69 -3.38 -5.22
N GLU A 310 11.59 -2.69 -4.53
CA GLU A 310 12.47 -1.70 -5.16
C GLU A 310 13.71 -2.34 -5.81
N THR A 311 14.18 -3.50 -5.31
CA THR A 311 15.46 -4.11 -5.70
C THR A 311 15.38 -5.58 -6.08
N GLY A 312 14.21 -6.24 -5.97
CA GLY A 312 14.05 -7.67 -6.27
C GLY A 312 14.50 -8.63 -5.15
N SER A 313 15.10 -8.12 -4.07
CA SER A 313 15.62 -8.91 -2.94
C SER A 313 15.18 -8.31 -1.61
N GLY A 314 14.88 -9.16 -0.63
CA GLY A 314 14.47 -8.72 0.70
C GLY A 314 15.66 -8.42 1.62
N ILE A 315 15.52 -8.63 2.92
CA ILE A 315 16.60 -8.42 3.93
C ILE A 315 17.45 -9.67 4.13
N LEU A 316 16.91 -10.86 3.82
CA LEU A 316 17.65 -12.12 3.78
C LEU A 316 18.06 -12.43 2.34
#